data_AF-A0A5D2A5D8-F1
#
_entry.id   AF-A0A5D2A5D8-F1
#
_cell.length_a   1.000
_cell.length_b   1.000
_cell.length_c   1.000
_cell.angle_alpha   90.00
_cell.angle_beta   90.00
_cell.angle_gamma   90.00
#
_symmetry.space_group_name_H-M   'P 1'
#
loop_
_entity.id
_entity.type
_entity.pdbx_description
1 polymer ?
#
loop_
_entity_poly.entity_id
_entity_poly.type
_entity_poly.pdbx_seq_one_letter_code
_entity_poly.pdbx_strand_id
1 'polypeptide(L)'
;MHESSNYWRKNIPVLAKSHRVTFQCYHGTSQVTEELVQIILHLGLGPGAVDVFLEFICYSDGLLPEELLLQVKCPVLIAWGDKDPWESIKLGRVYRDFDAVEDFVVLLILATALKFALS
;
A
#
# COMPACT_ATOMS: atom_id res chain seq x y z
N MET A 1 8.09 -23.79 9.45
CA MET A 1 7.31 -22.56 9.68
C MET A 1 7.55 -21.93 11.05
N HIS A 2 7.50 -22.68 12.16
CA HIS A 2 7.68 -22.12 13.51
C HIS A 2 9.06 -21.47 13.76
N GLU A 3 10.13 -22.06 13.24
CA GLU A 3 11.50 -21.58 13.42
C GLU A 3 11.78 -20.30 12.61
N SER A 4 11.23 -20.21 11.39
CA SER A 4 11.28 -19.01 10.54
C SER A 4 10.50 -17.85 11.14
N SER A 5 9.33 -18.11 11.74
CA SER A 5 8.53 -17.10 12.43
C SER A 5 9.28 -16.49 13.62
N ASN A 6 9.93 -17.32 14.45
CA ASN A 6 10.76 -16.84 15.57
C ASN A 6 11.97 -16.03 15.08
N TYR A 7 12.59 -16.43 13.97
CA TYR A 7 13.67 -15.67 13.34
C TYR A 7 13.19 -14.27 12.93
N TRP A 8 12.06 -14.15 12.24
CA TRP A 8 11.54 -12.85 11.81
C TRP A 8 11.09 -11.99 12.99
N ARG A 9 10.41 -12.55 14.00
CA ARG A 9 10.01 -11.80 15.22
C ARG A 9 11.21 -11.14 15.90
N LYS A 10 12.37 -11.80 15.95
CA LYS A 10 13.59 -11.25 16.54
C LYS A 10 14.22 -10.13 15.71
N ASN A 11 14.07 -10.16 14.39
CA ASN A 11 14.76 -9.23 13.48
C ASN A 11 13.88 -8.08 12.98
N ILE A 12 12.54 -8.21 12.99
CA ILE A 12 11.61 -7.15 12.54
C ILE A 12 11.83 -5.82 13.27
N PRO A 13 12.04 -5.74 14.60
CA PRO A 13 12.30 -4.46 15.25
C PRO A 13 13.59 -3.76 14.77
N VAL A 14 14.57 -4.53 14.29
CA VAL A 14 15.81 -4.00 13.70
C VAL A 14 15.56 -3.54 12.27
N LEU A 15 14.81 -4.32 11.48
CA LEU A 15 14.44 -3.98 10.11
C LEU A 15 13.50 -2.76 10.06
N ALA A 16 12.55 -2.66 10.99
CA ALA A 16 11.64 -1.52 11.12
C ALA A 16 12.42 -0.21 11.35
N LYS A 17 13.53 -0.24 12.08
CA LYS A 17 14.37 0.97 12.27
C LYS A 17 15.12 1.41 11.01
N SER A 18 15.07 0.66 9.91
CA SER A 18 15.67 1.05 8.63
C SER A 18 14.66 1.84 7.79
N HIS A 19 14.78 3.17 7.77
CA HIS A 19 13.96 4.09 6.95
C HIS A 19 14.02 3.81 5.44
N ARG A 20 14.95 2.95 5.00
CA ARG A 20 15.30 2.75 3.59
C ARG A 20 14.14 2.24 2.75
N VAL A 21 13.26 1.41 3.31
CA VAL A 21 12.11 0.85 2.57
C VAL A 21 11.02 1.91 2.41
N THR A 22 10.76 2.73 3.44
CA THR A 22 9.75 3.78 3.37
C THR A 22 10.02 4.76 2.23
N PHE A 23 11.27 5.17 2.02
CA PHE A 23 11.64 6.03 0.88
C PHE A 23 11.48 5.35 -0.49
N GLN A 24 11.47 4.02 -0.55
CA GLN A 24 11.26 3.29 -1.81
C GLN A 24 9.77 3.19 -2.18
N CYS A 25 8.86 3.36 -1.22
CA CYS A 25 7.42 3.31 -1.46
C CYS A 25 6.87 4.60 -2.11
N TYR A 26 7.59 5.72 -2.02
CA TYR A 26 7.11 7.02 -2.46
C TYR A 26 7.97 7.57 -3.59
N HIS A 27 7.33 8.02 -4.67
CA HIS A 27 8.03 8.74 -5.74
C HIS A 27 8.64 10.07 -5.24
N GLY A 28 7.85 10.85 -4.49
CA GLY A 28 8.27 12.14 -3.95
C GLY A 28 8.98 11.98 -2.62
N THR A 29 10.24 11.54 -2.62
CA THR A 29 11.01 11.32 -1.37
C THR A 29 11.17 12.57 -0.51
N SER A 30 11.08 13.77 -1.11
CA SER A 30 11.07 15.05 -0.37
C SER A 30 9.79 15.29 0.43
N GLN A 31 8.71 14.53 0.16
CA GLN A 31 7.45 14.56 0.92
C GLN A 31 7.46 13.54 2.07
N VAL A 32 8.46 12.66 2.13
CA VAL A 32 8.62 11.68 3.20
C VAL A 32 9.39 12.35 4.33
N THR A 33 8.65 12.94 5.27
CA THR A 33 9.24 13.61 6.43
C THR A 33 9.70 12.59 7.46
N GLU A 34 10.67 12.97 8.30
CA GLU A 34 11.09 12.13 9.42
C GLU A 34 9.92 11.83 10.35
N GLU A 35 9.04 12.80 10.58
CA GLU A 35 7.81 12.63 11.38
C GLU A 35 6.90 11.53 10.82
N LEU A 36 6.63 11.55 9.51
CA LEU A 36 5.83 10.51 8.85
C LEU A 36 6.46 9.13 9.04
N VAL A 37 7.79 9.03 8.86
CA VAL A 37 8.49 7.77 9.08
C VAL A 37 8.34 7.32 10.52
N GLN A 38 8.54 8.21 11.50
CA GLN A 38 8.40 7.88 12.92
C GLN A 38 6.97 7.41 13.26
N ILE A 39 5.93 8.01 12.69
CA ILE A 39 4.54 7.57 12.88
C ILE A 39 4.37 6.12 12.38
N ILE A 40 4.80 5.82 11.16
CA ILE A 40 4.69 4.47 10.57
C ILE A 40 5.48 3.46 11.42
N LEU A 41 6.69 3.81 11.82
CA LEU A 41 7.54 2.93 12.64
C LEU A 41 6.96 2.69 14.03
N HIS A 42 6.42 3.72 14.68
CA HIS A 42 5.83 3.58 16.01
C HIS A 42 4.63 2.64 16.00
N LEU A 43 3.76 2.74 14.98
CA LEU A 43 2.65 1.80 14.77
C LEU A 43 3.17 0.37 14.56
N GLY A 44 4.25 0.20 13.79
CA GLY A 44 4.90 -1.10 13.54
C GLY A 44 5.62 -1.72 14.74
N LEU A 45 5.82 -0.97 15.83
CA LEU A 45 6.50 -1.43 17.05
C LEU A 45 5.52 -1.71 18.21
N GLY A 46 4.22 -1.48 18.00
CA GLY A 46 3.19 -1.77 19.00
C GLY A 46 3.03 -3.27 19.29
N PRO A 47 2.50 -3.65 20.46
CA PRO A 47 2.14 -5.05 20.75
C PRO A 47 1.25 -5.62 19.65
N GLY A 48 1.60 -6.79 19.10
CA GLY A 48 0.88 -7.46 18.01
C GLY A 48 1.19 -6.95 16.59
N ALA A 49 1.92 -5.83 16.43
CA ALA A 49 2.25 -5.29 15.10
C ALA A 49 3.13 -6.25 14.28
N VAL A 50 4.03 -6.97 14.95
CA VAL A 50 4.88 -7.99 14.31
C VAL A 50 4.04 -9.17 13.79
N ASP A 51 2.99 -9.56 14.51
CA ASP A 51 2.13 -10.66 14.09
C ASP A 51 1.29 -10.26 12.87
N VAL A 52 0.75 -9.03 12.84
CA VAL A 52 0.06 -8.47 11.66
C VAL A 52 1.00 -8.35 10.47
N PHE A 53 2.23 -7.88 10.68
CA PHE A 53 3.22 -7.80 9.60
C PHE A 53 3.54 -9.19 9.04
N LEU A 54 3.77 -10.18 9.92
CA LEU A 54 4.04 -11.56 9.51
C LEU A 54 2.86 -12.19 8.79
N GLU A 55 1.64 -11.92 9.24
CA GLU A 55 0.43 -12.33 8.53
C GLU A 55 0.42 -11.71 7.14
N PHE A 56 0.62 -10.40 6.99
CA PHE A 56 0.67 -9.76 5.67
C PHE A 56 1.76 -10.31 4.73
N ILE A 57 2.98 -10.54 5.21
CA ILE A 57 4.10 -10.98 4.35
C ILE A 57 4.18 -12.49 4.13
N CYS A 58 3.60 -13.30 5.01
CA CYS A 58 3.63 -14.77 4.92
C CYS A 58 2.29 -15.37 4.49
N TYR A 59 1.21 -14.60 4.56
CA TYR A 59 -0.14 -15.04 4.21
C TYR A 59 -0.56 -14.40 2.89
N SER A 60 -0.74 -15.26 1.88
CA SER A 60 -1.21 -14.87 0.55
C SER A 60 -2.62 -15.42 0.26
N ASP A 61 -3.32 -15.94 1.27
CA ASP A 61 -4.66 -16.50 1.09
C ASP A 61 -5.68 -15.37 1.14
N GLY A 62 -6.01 -14.86 -0.04
CA GLY A 62 -7.04 -13.87 -0.28
C GLY A 62 -7.41 -13.89 -1.75
N LEU A 63 -8.65 -13.51 -2.05
CA LEU A 63 -9.06 -13.34 -3.44
C LEU A 63 -8.24 -12.21 -4.06
N LEU A 64 -7.77 -12.43 -5.28
CA LEU A 64 -7.10 -11.39 -6.06
C LEU A 64 -8.09 -10.24 -6.34
N PRO A 65 -7.60 -9.00 -6.57
CA PRO A 65 -8.45 -7.87 -6.93
C PRO A 65 -9.43 -8.20 -8.07
N GLU A 66 -8.98 -8.96 -9.09
CA GLU A 66 -9.79 -9.41 -10.21
C GLU A 66 -10.95 -10.31 -9.76
N GLU A 67 -10.69 -11.22 -8.83
CA GLU A 67 -11.71 -12.14 -8.29
C GLU A 67 -12.70 -11.42 -7.38
N LEU A 68 -12.24 -10.40 -6.66
CA LEU A 68 -13.08 -9.53 -5.85
C LEU A 68 -14.00 -8.68 -6.73
N LEU A 69 -13.47 -8.04 -7.77
CA LEU A 69 -14.23 -7.17 -8.67
C LEU A 69 -15.39 -7.88 -9.37
N LEU A 70 -15.29 -9.20 -9.59
CA LEU A 70 -16.39 -10.01 -10.12
C LEU A 70 -17.54 -10.23 -9.11
N GLN A 71 -17.29 -10.03 -7.81
CA GLN A 71 -18.23 -10.31 -6.72
C GLN A 71 -18.82 -9.04 -6.10
N VAL A 72 -18.14 -7.89 -6.23
CA VAL A 72 -18.62 -6.62 -5.67
C VAL A 72 -19.91 -6.18 -6.39
N LYS A 73 -20.93 -5.82 -5.61
CA LYS A 73 -22.25 -5.39 -6.14
C LYS A 73 -22.46 -3.87 -6.13
N CYS A 74 -21.52 -3.13 -5.55
CA CYS A 74 -21.55 -1.68 -5.51
C CYS A 74 -20.58 -1.10 -6.54
N PRO A 75 -20.82 0.14 -6.99
CA PRO A 75 -19.85 0.91 -7.74
C PRO A 75 -18.45 0.91 -7.12
N VAL A 76 -17.43 0.72 -7.96
CA VAL A 76 -16.02 0.76 -7.59
C VAL A 76 -15.32 1.89 -8.35
N LEU A 77 -14.59 2.73 -7.61
CA LEU A 77 -13.67 3.70 -8.16
C LEU A 77 -12.24 3.17 -7.98
N ILE A 78 -11.47 3.10 -9.06
CA ILE A 78 -10.05 2.76 -8.98
C ILE A 78 -9.23 4.05 -9.03
N ALA A 79 -8.35 4.27 -8.06
CA ALA A 79 -7.40 5.38 -8.07
C ALA A 79 -5.97 4.84 -8.13
N TRP A 80 -5.12 5.42 -8.99
CA TRP A 80 -3.76 4.90 -9.22
C TRP A 80 -2.74 6.03 -9.43
N GLY A 81 -1.60 5.94 -8.74
CA GLY A 81 -0.50 6.89 -8.88
C GLY A 81 0.22 6.75 -10.23
N ASP A 82 0.35 7.82 -11.00
CA ASP A 82 1.06 7.77 -12.30
C ASP A 82 2.57 7.48 -12.16
N LYS A 83 3.11 7.70 -10.96
CA LYS A 83 4.50 7.47 -10.59
C LYS A 83 4.68 6.44 -9.49
N ASP A 84 3.71 5.54 -9.29
CA ASP A 84 3.87 4.45 -8.33
C ASP A 84 5.19 3.68 -8.61
N PRO A 85 6.11 3.62 -7.64
CA PRO A 85 7.44 3.03 -7.84
C PRO A 85 7.42 1.50 -7.86
N TRP A 86 6.34 0.87 -7.37
CA TRP A 86 6.25 -0.57 -7.18
C TRP A 86 5.35 -1.21 -8.23
N GLU A 87 4.23 -0.57 -8.55
CA GLU A 87 3.25 -1.13 -9.47
C GLU A 87 3.00 -0.22 -10.68
N SER A 88 3.31 -0.75 -11.86
CA SER A 88 3.05 -0.05 -13.11
C SER A 88 1.56 0.23 -13.28
N ILE A 89 1.21 1.48 -13.62
CA ILE A 89 -0.16 1.89 -13.96
C ILE A 89 -0.81 1.03 -15.06
N LYS A 90 -0.01 0.34 -15.88
CA LYS A 90 -0.54 -0.61 -16.89
C LYS A 90 -1.30 -1.76 -16.24
N LEU A 91 -0.87 -2.22 -15.06
CA LEU A 91 -1.55 -3.26 -14.29
C LEU A 91 -2.90 -2.72 -13.82
N GLY A 92 -2.92 -1.57 -13.12
CA GLY A 92 -4.18 -0.98 -12.65
C GLY A 92 -5.20 -0.68 -13.74
N ARG A 93 -4.75 -0.29 -14.95
CA ARG A 93 -5.66 0.07 -16.04
C ARG A 93 -6.52 -1.08 -16.56
N VAL A 94 -6.13 -2.33 -16.31
CA VAL A 94 -6.93 -3.52 -16.69
C VAL A 94 -8.21 -3.61 -15.86
N TYR A 95 -8.24 -3.01 -14.66
CA TYR A 95 -9.42 -3.03 -13.80
C TYR A 95 -10.60 -2.25 -14.36
N ARG A 96 -10.39 -1.37 -15.35
CA ARG A 96 -11.47 -0.64 -16.02
C ARG A 96 -12.42 -1.53 -16.81
N ASP A 97 -11.98 -2.75 -17.14
CA ASP A 97 -12.76 -3.66 -17.97
C ASP A 97 -13.77 -4.48 -17.14
N PHE A 98 -13.82 -4.30 -15.82
CA PHE A 98 -14.78 -4.96 -14.93
C PHE A 98 -16.05 -4.12 -14.78
N ASP A 99 -17.23 -4.77 -14.89
CA ASP A 99 -18.54 -4.10 -14.84
C ASP A 99 -18.78 -3.27 -13.56
N ALA A 100 -18.19 -3.68 -12.43
CA ALA A 100 -18.34 -2.98 -11.16
C ALA A 100 -17.55 -1.65 -11.12
N VAL A 101 -16.60 -1.43 -12.03
CA VAL A 101 -15.71 -0.26 -12.02
C VAL A 101 -16.32 0.87 -12.85
N GLU A 102 -16.68 1.96 -12.18
CA GLU A 102 -17.30 3.13 -12.84
C GLU A 102 -16.28 4.08 -13.46
N ASP A 103 -15.12 4.24 -12.81
CA ASP A 103 -14.06 5.14 -13.28
C ASP A 103 -12.68 4.72 -12.77
N PHE A 104 -11.65 5.19 -13.48
CA PHE A 104 -10.24 5.03 -13.13
C PHE A 104 -9.56 6.39 -13.09
N VAL A 105 -9.25 6.83 -11.87
CA VAL A 105 -8.65 8.12 -11.60
C VAL A 105 -7.14 7.98 -11.52
N VAL A 106 -6.45 8.62 -12.45
CA VAL A 106 -4.99 8.78 -12.35
C VAL A 106 -4.69 9.88 -11.34
N LEU A 107 -3.99 9.52 -10.26
CA LEU A 107 -3.49 10.47 -9.27
C LEU A 107 -2.17 11.06 -9.80
N LEU A 108 -2.27 12.25 -10.38
CA LEU A 108 -1.13 13.03 -10.85
C LEU A 108 -0.52 13.81 -9.68
N ILE A 109 0.81 13.83 -9.60
CA ILE A 109 1.57 14.59 -8.58
C ILE A 109 1.21 16.08 -8.51
N LEU A 110 0.69 16.67 -9.58
CA LEU A 110 0.29 18.09 -9.62
C LEU A 110 -1.16 18.36 -9.18
N ALA A 111 -2.01 17.34 -9.01
CA ALA A 111 -3.47 17.54 -8.92
C ALA A 111 -4.07 17.52 -7.51
N THR A 112 -3.32 17.17 -6.47
CA THR A 112 -3.89 17.13 -5.10
C THR A 112 -4.11 18.53 -4.51
N ALA A 113 -3.45 19.58 -5.02
CA ALA A 113 -3.65 20.94 -4.52
C ALA A 113 -4.92 21.63 -5.03
N LEU A 114 -5.50 21.20 -6.16
CA LEU A 114 -6.56 21.97 -6.85
C LEU A 114 -7.94 21.30 -6.86
N LYS A 115 -8.06 19.99 -6.65
CA LYS A 115 -9.37 19.32 -6.62
C LYS A 115 -10.09 19.34 -5.27
N PHE A 116 -9.37 19.34 -4.14
CA PHE A 116 -9.99 19.44 -2.81
C PHE A 116 -10.22 20.89 -2.34
N ALA A 117 -9.61 21.88 -2.99
CA ALA A 117 -9.81 23.29 -2.65
C ALA A 117 -11.05 23.92 -3.33
N LEU A 118 -11.76 23.17 -4.18
CA LEU A 118 -12.87 23.68 -5.00
C LEU A 118 -14.13 22.79 -4.98
N SER A 119 -14.29 21.91 -3.98
CA SER A 119 -15.59 21.25 -3.70
C SER A 119 -16.14 21.61 -2.33
#